data_AF-A0AAU2PJ47-F1
#
_entry.id   AF-A0AAU2PJ47-F1
#
_cell.length_a   1.000
_cell.length_b   1.000
_cell.length_c   1.000
_cell.angle_alpha   90.00
_cell.angle_beta   90.00
_cell.angle_gamma   90.00
#
_symmetry.space_group_name_H-M   'P 1'
#
loop_
_entity.id
_entity.type
_entity.pdbx_description
1 polymer ?
#
loop_
_entity_poly.entity_id
_entity_poly.type
_entity_poly.pdbx_seq_one_letter_code
_entity_poly.pdbx_strand_id
1 'polypeptide(L)'
;MSGADAQLQPRKSGLTRRQKRALSRGVQYVVFVAAVVAFAATADWGRLKNQFAQWDLVTQMFPDVITMALKNTVLYTMSGFVFGLVLGMVVALMRLSPVGPYRWVAGIYIEIFRGLPALLIFVFVGVAVPLAFPGTEIPGGTYGKVALALGLVSAAYMAETIRAGIQAVPKGQMEAARSLGFSHARAMVSIIIPQAFRIVIPPLTNELVLLFKDSSLVLFLGVTLEERELTKFGRDLASQTANSTPILVAGLCYLLVTIPLGFVVRRLETKAGEATK
;
A
#
# COMPACT_ATOMS: atom_id res chain seq x y z
N MET A 1 -9.25 50.78 -69.75
CA MET A 1 -8.70 49.40 -69.76
C MET A 1 -8.44 49.01 -68.32
N SER A 2 -8.90 47.81 -67.97
CA SER A 2 -9.06 47.25 -66.62
C SER A 2 -7.77 47.19 -65.81
N GLY A 3 -7.76 47.79 -64.62
CA GLY A 3 -6.75 47.60 -63.58
C GLY A 3 -7.44 47.08 -62.33
N ALA A 4 -7.20 45.82 -62.00
CA ALA A 4 -7.84 45.11 -60.91
C ALA A 4 -7.40 45.65 -59.54
N ASP A 5 -8.34 46.21 -58.78
CA ASP A 5 -8.19 46.47 -57.35
C ASP A 5 -8.30 45.14 -56.59
N ALA A 6 -7.19 44.40 -56.54
CA ALA A 6 -7.03 43.27 -55.64
C ALA A 6 -6.94 43.79 -54.20
N GLN A 7 -8.07 43.80 -53.50
CA GLN A 7 -8.13 44.00 -52.06
C GLN A 7 -7.30 42.91 -51.35
N LEU A 8 -6.06 43.25 -50.98
CA LEU A 8 -5.21 42.44 -50.12
C LEU A 8 -5.85 42.38 -48.72
N GLN A 9 -6.59 41.32 -48.42
CA GLN A 9 -7.06 41.06 -47.05
C GLN A 9 -5.85 40.93 -46.10
N PRO A 10 -5.86 41.55 -44.91
CA PRO A 10 -4.76 41.45 -43.97
C PRO A 10 -4.64 40.01 -43.48
N ARG A 11 -3.49 39.38 -43.77
CA ARG A 11 -3.15 38.02 -43.32
C ARG A 11 -3.15 38.02 -41.79
N LYS A 12 -4.22 37.52 -41.15
CA LYS A 12 -4.29 37.39 -39.69
C LYS A 12 -3.14 36.50 -39.21
N SER A 13 -2.10 37.14 -38.69
CA SER A 13 -0.94 36.50 -38.04
C SER A 13 -1.35 35.90 -36.70
N GLY A 14 -2.20 34.88 -36.74
CA GLY A 14 -2.54 34.06 -35.57
C GLY A 14 -1.48 33.00 -35.36
N LEU A 15 -0.97 32.88 -34.12
CA LEU A 15 -0.09 31.78 -33.74
C LEU A 15 -0.73 30.44 -34.13
N THR A 16 0.05 29.59 -34.80
CA THR A 16 -0.41 28.23 -35.17
C THR A 16 -0.74 27.42 -33.91
N ARG A 17 -1.64 26.43 -34.02
CA ARG A 17 -2.03 25.55 -32.89
C ARG A 17 -0.81 24.91 -32.19
N ARG A 18 0.26 24.63 -32.95
CA ARG A 18 1.54 24.12 -32.43
C ARG A 18 2.30 25.17 -31.60
N GLN A 19 2.37 26.42 -32.06
CA GLN A 19 2.98 27.54 -31.33
C GLN A 19 2.20 27.87 -30.05
N LYS A 20 0.86 27.85 -30.09
CA LYS A 20 0.01 28.05 -28.89
C LYS A 20 0.24 26.97 -27.82
N ARG A 21 0.39 25.70 -28.21
CA ARG A 21 0.71 24.60 -27.27
C ARG A 21 2.11 24.70 -26.68
N ALA A 22 3.11 25.09 -27.49
CA ALA A 22 4.47 25.32 -27.00
C ALA A 22 4.52 26.48 -26.01
N LEU A 23 3.84 27.59 -26.32
CA LEU A 23 3.72 28.75 -25.42
C LEU A 23 3.01 28.36 -24.12
N SER A 24 1.91 27.61 -24.18
CA SER A 24 1.17 27.15 -22.99
C SER A 24 2.02 26.28 -22.07
N ARG A 25 2.83 25.35 -22.60
CA ARG A 25 3.77 24.56 -21.79
C ARG A 25 4.87 25.43 -21.19
N GLY A 26 5.41 26.37 -21.96
CA GLY A 26 6.40 27.33 -21.47
C GLY A 26 5.85 28.14 -20.30
N VAL A 27 4.63 28.67 -20.41
CA VAL A 27 3.95 29.38 -19.33
C VAL A 27 3.73 28.47 -18.12
N GLN A 28 3.28 27.21 -18.31
CA GLN A 28 3.11 26.27 -17.21
C GLN A 28 4.41 25.98 -16.46
N TYR A 29 5.53 25.78 -17.17
CA TYR A 29 6.83 25.58 -16.53
C TYR A 29 7.32 26.84 -15.80
N VAL A 30 7.14 28.02 -16.40
CA VAL A 30 7.49 29.29 -15.75
C VAL A 30 6.67 29.49 -14.49
N VAL A 31 5.36 29.26 -14.53
CA VAL A 31 4.48 29.37 -13.36
C VAL A 31 4.86 28.33 -12.29
N PHE A 32 5.15 27.08 -12.68
CA PHE A 32 5.58 26.05 -11.74
C PHE A 32 6.92 26.40 -11.07
N VAL A 33 7.92 26.80 -11.85
CA VAL A 33 9.23 27.22 -11.32
C VAL A 33 9.08 28.46 -10.44
N ALA A 34 8.31 29.46 -10.87
CA ALA A 34 8.04 30.64 -10.06
C ALA A 34 7.35 30.28 -8.74
N ALA A 35 6.38 29.36 -8.75
CA ALA A 35 5.72 28.88 -7.54
C ALA A 35 6.69 28.13 -6.60
N VAL A 36 7.56 27.26 -7.15
CA VAL A 36 8.58 26.54 -6.37
C VAL A 36 9.60 27.52 -5.78
N VAL A 37 10.07 28.48 -6.56
CA VAL A 37 11.04 29.51 -6.10
C VAL A 37 10.40 30.41 -5.06
N ALA A 38 9.16 30.86 -5.26
CA ALA A 38 8.44 31.67 -4.28
C ALA A 38 8.23 30.90 -2.97
N PHE A 39 7.81 29.63 -3.05
CA PHE A 39 7.70 28.76 -1.87
C PHE A 39 9.06 28.62 -1.16
N ALA A 40 10.12 28.34 -1.90
CA ALA A 40 11.45 28.18 -1.34
C ALA A 40 12.00 29.48 -0.74
N ALA A 41 11.71 30.65 -1.31
CA ALA A 41 12.18 31.94 -0.80
C ALA A 41 11.40 32.39 0.44
N THR A 42 10.11 32.03 0.54
CA THR A 42 9.25 32.38 1.68
C THR A 42 9.32 31.40 2.85
N ALA A 43 9.86 30.20 2.64
CA ALA A 43 10.02 29.19 3.67
C ALA A 43 11.11 29.58 4.68
N ASP A 44 10.79 29.47 5.97
CA ASP A 44 11.77 29.65 7.05
C ASP A 44 12.60 28.37 7.22
N TRP A 45 13.66 28.26 6.43
CA TRP A 45 14.59 27.13 6.45
C TRP A 45 15.30 26.95 7.79
N GLY A 46 15.51 28.03 8.54
CA GLY A 46 16.12 28.00 9.87
C GLY A 46 15.24 27.24 10.85
N ARG A 47 13.96 27.61 10.92
CA ARG A 47 12.97 26.90 11.75
C ARG A 47 12.78 25.45 11.32
N LEU A 48 12.71 25.20 10.01
CA LEU A 48 12.58 23.83 9.49
C LEU A 48 13.76 22.95 9.90
N LYS A 49 15.00 23.43 9.71
CA LYS A 49 16.20 22.68 10.13
C LYS A 49 16.18 22.42 11.63
N ASN A 50 15.83 23.43 12.43
CA ASN A 50 15.79 23.30 13.89
C ASN A 50 14.67 22.36 14.37
N GLN A 51 13.56 22.24 13.64
CA GLN A 51 12.43 21.38 14.00
C GLN A 51 12.53 19.95 13.45
N PHE A 52 13.23 19.72 12.35
CA PHE A 52 13.22 18.43 11.65
C PHE A 52 14.61 17.78 11.49
N ALA A 53 15.71 18.51 11.71
CA ALA A 53 17.06 18.04 11.43
C ALA A 53 18.04 18.34 12.58
N GLN A 54 17.66 18.01 13.82
CA GLN A 54 18.55 18.09 14.98
C GLN A 54 19.44 16.84 15.09
N TRP A 55 20.71 16.98 14.74
CA TRP A 55 21.67 15.87 14.73
C TRP A 55 21.87 15.19 16.09
N ASP A 56 21.88 15.95 17.18
CA ASP A 56 22.06 15.40 18.52
C ASP A 56 20.95 14.41 18.86
N LEU A 57 19.70 14.76 18.54
CA LEU A 57 18.55 13.87 18.72
C LEU A 57 18.69 12.60 17.87
N VAL A 58 19.09 12.75 16.59
CA VAL A 58 19.27 11.59 15.68
C VAL A 58 20.24 10.58 16.29
N THR A 59 21.40 11.04 16.77
CA THR A 59 22.42 10.13 17.34
C THR A 59 21.95 9.42 18.60
N GLN A 60 21.17 10.10 19.45
CA GLN A 60 20.63 9.52 20.68
C GLN A 60 19.56 8.45 20.40
N MET A 61 18.69 8.67 19.41
CA MET A 61 17.61 7.73 19.08
C MET A 61 18.01 6.62 18.10
N PHE A 62 19.17 6.73 17.45
CA PHE A 62 19.57 5.86 16.34
C PHE A 62 19.62 4.35 16.69
N PRO A 63 20.14 3.93 17.86
CA PRO A 63 20.12 2.52 18.23
C PRO A 63 18.70 1.98 18.36
N ASP A 64 17.83 2.71 19.05
CA ASP A 64 16.47 2.28 19.37
C ASP A 64 15.54 2.31 18.14
N VAL A 65 15.70 3.29 17.25
CA VAL A 65 14.87 3.37 16.03
C VAL A 65 15.09 2.16 15.12
N ILE A 66 16.30 1.59 15.10
CA ILE A 66 16.61 0.42 14.28
C ILE A 66 16.33 -0.89 15.03
N THR A 67 16.87 -1.04 16.25
CA THR A 67 16.84 -2.33 16.97
C THR A 67 15.48 -2.65 17.57
N MET A 68 14.68 -1.62 17.87
CA MET A 68 13.35 -1.77 18.45
C MET A 68 12.28 -1.34 17.46
N ALA A 69 12.24 -0.06 17.07
CA ALA A 69 11.10 0.47 16.33
C ALA A 69 10.94 -0.14 14.94
N LEU A 70 12.01 -0.17 14.14
CA LEU A 70 12.02 -0.79 12.81
C LEU A 70 11.82 -2.31 12.89
N LYS A 71 12.47 -2.98 13.85
CA LYS A 71 12.30 -4.41 14.09
C LYS A 71 10.83 -4.75 14.37
N ASN A 72 10.19 -4.01 15.26
CA ASN A 72 8.78 -4.19 15.60
C ASN A 72 7.88 -3.93 14.40
N THR A 73 8.11 -2.86 13.63
CA THR A 73 7.40 -2.58 12.36
C THR A 73 7.47 -3.78 11.43
N VAL A 74 8.65 -4.37 11.22
CA VAL A 74 8.82 -5.57 10.38
C VAL A 74 8.05 -6.75 10.96
N LEU A 75 8.20 -7.06 12.25
CA LEU A 75 7.53 -8.20 12.88
C LEU A 75 6.00 -8.08 12.87
N TYR A 76 5.47 -6.89 13.13
CA TYR A 76 4.04 -6.57 13.04
C TYR A 76 3.50 -6.72 11.63
N THR A 77 4.26 -6.26 10.64
CA THR A 77 3.91 -6.44 9.24
C THR A 77 3.87 -7.91 8.87
N MET A 78 4.87 -8.68 9.27
CA MET A 78 4.95 -10.11 8.97
C MET A 78 3.87 -10.91 9.67
N SER A 79 3.55 -10.61 10.94
CA SER A 79 2.49 -11.30 11.66
C SER A 79 1.11 -11.03 11.03
N GLY A 80 0.82 -9.77 10.70
CA GLY A 80 -0.38 -9.37 9.98
C GLY A 80 -0.46 -9.99 8.59
N PHE A 81 0.63 -9.98 7.82
CA PHE A 81 0.68 -10.54 6.47
C PHE A 81 0.45 -12.06 6.48
N VAL A 82 1.13 -12.80 7.37
CA VAL A 82 0.97 -14.26 7.43
C VAL A 82 -0.44 -14.64 7.85
N PHE A 83 -1.00 -14.00 8.88
CA PHE A 83 -2.39 -14.22 9.28
C PHE A 83 -3.35 -13.86 8.14
N GLY A 84 -3.14 -12.69 7.53
CA GLY A 84 -3.93 -12.20 6.42
C GLY A 84 -3.91 -13.12 5.20
N LEU A 85 -2.76 -13.68 4.86
CA LEU A 85 -2.60 -14.59 3.73
C LEU A 85 -3.32 -15.91 3.98
N VAL A 86 -3.19 -16.47 5.19
CA VAL A 86 -3.87 -17.72 5.56
C VAL A 86 -5.38 -17.52 5.56
N LEU A 87 -5.88 -16.50 6.25
CA LEU A 87 -7.31 -16.22 6.31
C LEU A 87 -7.85 -15.80 4.94
N GLY A 88 -7.12 -14.97 4.20
CA GLY A 88 -7.47 -14.52 2.86
C GLY A 88 -7.56 -15.67 1.86
N MET A 89 -6.68 -16.68 1.97
CA MET A 89 -6.79 -17.92 1.19
C MET A 89 -8.11 -18.65 1.49
N VAL A 90 -8.46 -18.82 2.77
CA VAL A 90 -9.72 -19.46 3.17
C VAL A 90 -10.92 -18.69 2.61
N VAL A 91 -10.93 -17.37 2.77
CA VAL A 91 -12.01 -16.50 2.28
C VAL A 91 -12.09 -16.53 0.75
N ALA A 92 -10.95 -16.56 0.03
CA ALA A 92 -10.92 -16.70 -1.42
C ALA A 92 -11.55 -18.02 -1.88
N LEU A 93 -11.21 -19.13 -1.22
CA LEU A 93 -11.78 -20.45 -1.51
C LEU A 93 -13.28 -20.50 -1.23
N MET A 94 -13.74 -19.90 -0.13
CA MET A 94 -15.18 -19.74 0.16
C MET A 94 -15.89 -18.94 -0.93
N ARG A 95 -15.26 -17.87 -1.43
CA ARG A 95 -15.81 -17.00 -2.47
C ARG A 95 -15.82 -17.66 -3.86
N LEU A 96 -14.92 -18.60 -4.13
CA LEU A 96 -14.88 -19.42 -5.35
C LEU A 96 -15.75 -20.68 -5.26
N SER A 97 -16.23 -21.03 -4.07
CA SER A 97 -17.02 -22.24 -3.85
C SER A 97 -18.31 -22.26 -4.65
N PRO A 98 -18.77 -23.43 -5.17
CA PRO A 98 -20.10 -23.56 -5.74
C PRO A 98 -21.23 -23.38 -4.71
N VAL A 99 -20.92 -23.48 -3.41
CA VAL A 99 -21.89 -23.41 -2.31
C VAL A 99 -22.30 -21.96 -2.05
N GLY A 100 -23.58 -21.64 -2.23
CA GLY A 100 -24.15 -20.30 -2.07
C GLY A 100 -23.82 -19.62 -0.73
N PRO A 101 -24.11 -20.26 0.43
CA PRO A 101 -23.81 -19.69 1.74
C PRO A 101 -22.34 -19.28 1.95
N TYR A 102 -21.37 -20.09 1.52
CA TYR A 102 -19.95 -19.75 1.65
C TYR A 102 -19.58 -18.50 0.86
N ARG A 103 -20.11 -18.38 -0.37
CA ARG A 103 -19.89 -17.18 -1.19
C ARG A 103 -20.49 -15.94 -0.54
N TRP A 104 -21.66 -16.07 0.07
CA TRP A 104 -22.35 -14.95 0.73
C TRP A 104 -21.60 -14.49 1.97
N VAL A 105 -21.22 -15.39 2.87
CA VAL A 105 -20.43 -15.08 4.07
C VAL A 105 -19.09 -14.44 3.70
N ALA A 106 -18.36 -15.01 2.73
CA ALA A 106 -17.12 -14.43 2.25
C ALA A 106 -17.32 -13.05 1.61
N GLY A 107 -18.44 -12.83 0.91
CA GLY A 107 -18.81 -11.53 0.35
C GLY A 107 -18.97 -10.46 1.41
N ILE A 108 -19.79 -10.74 2.44
CA ILE A 108 -20.01 -9.83 3.56
C ILE A 108 -18.71 -9.50 4.27
N TYR A 109 -17.89 -10.52 4.56
CA TYR A 109 -16.58 -10.34 5.17
C TYR A 109 -15.72 -9.37 4.34
N ILE A 110 -15.59 -9.63 3.03
CA ILE A 110 -14.78 -8.80 2.13
C ILE A 110 -15.31 -7.36 2.08
N GLU A 111 -16.62 -7.17 1.96
CA GLU A 111 -17.27 -5.85 1.87
C GLU A 111 -17.07 -5.04 3.16
N ILE A 112 -17.22 -5.66 4.33
CA ILE A 112 -17.05 -4.98 5.63
C ILE A 112 -15.59 -4.56 5.82
N PHE A 113 -14.63 -5.49 5.69
CA PHE A 113 -13.24 -5.21 6.03
C PHE A 113 -12.52 -4.32 5.00
N ARG A 114 -12.99 -4.28 3.74
CA ARG A 114 -12.51 -3.31 2.75
C ARG A 114 -13.25 -1.97 2.81
N GLY A 115 -14.48 -1.95 3.31
CA GLY A 115 -15.30 -0.75 3.44
C GLY A 115 -15.00 0.08 4.69
N LEU A 116 -14.48 -0.55 5.75
CA LEU A 116 -14.14 0.13 7.00
C LEU A 116 -12.70 0.67 7.00
N PRO A 117 -12.46 1.85 7.60
CA PRO A 117 -11.10 2.30 7.89
C PRO A 117 -10.38 1.30 8.81
N ALA A 118 -9.17 0.87 8.41
CA ALA A 118 -8.36 -0.07 9.17
C ALA A 118 -8.13 0.39 10.63
N LEU A 119 -7.99 1.71 10.84
CA LEU A 119 -7.88 2.31 12.18
C LEU A 119 -9.01 1.87 13.12
N LEU A 120 -10.26 1.80 12.64
CA LEU A 120 -11.39 1.38 13.47
C LEU A 120 -11.27 -0.08 13.88
N ILE A 121 -10.71 -0.93 13.02
CA ILE A 121 -10.45 -2.35 13.33
C ILE A 121 -9.36 -2.47 14.41
N PHE A 122 -8.30 -1.66 14.34
CA PHE A 122 -7.29 -1.59 15.38
C PHE A 122 -7.87 -1.15 16.72
N VAL A 123 -8.69 -0.09 16.74
CA VAL A 123 -9.37 0.35 17.97
C VAL A 123 -10.32 -0.74 18.49
N PHE A 124 -11.07 -1.40 17.62
CA PHE A 124 -11.98 -2.49 18.00
C PHE A 124 -11.22 -3.66 18.64
N VAL A 125 -10.11 -4.10 18.05
CA VAL A 125 -9.27 -5.18 18.61
C VAL A 125 -8.59 -4.73 19.91
N GLY A 126 -8.13 -3.49 19.99
CA GLY A 126 -7.44 -2.96 21.17
C GLY A 126 -8.36 -2.71 22.37
N VAL A 127 -9.63 -2.37 22.13
CA VAL A 127 -10.57 -1.89 23.17
C VAL A 127 -11.82 -2.77 23.26
N ALA A 128 -12.55 -2.95 22.16
CA ALA A 128 -13.84 -3.63 22.20
C ALA A 128 -13.72 -5.13 22.49
N VAL A 129 -12.72 -5.81 21.94
CA VAL A 129 -12.50 -7.25 22.18
C VAL A 129 -12.20 -7.55 23.66
N PRO A 130 -11.24 -6.86 24.32
CA PRO A 130 -11.04 -7.03 25.77
C PRO A 130 -12.27 -6.72 26.62
N LEU A 131 -13.09 -5.73 26.23
CA LEU A 131 -14.33 -5.40 26.94
C LEU A 131 -15.42 -6.46 26.75
N ALA A 132 -15.52 -7.04 25.55
CA ALA A 132 -16.50 -8.07 25.22
C ALA A 132 -16.15 -9.42 25.85
N PHE A 133 -14.86 -9.71 26.04
CA PHE A 133 -14.37 -10.98 26.61
C PHE A 133 -13.40 -10.73 27.78
N PRO A 134 -13.92 -10.28 28.95
CA PRO A 134 -13.09 -9.98 30.10
C PRO A 134 -12.28 -11.19 30.56
N GLY A 135 -10.99 -11.00 30.86
CA GLY A 135 -10.09 -12.06 31.32
C GLY A 135 -9.55 -12.97 30.21
N THR A 136 -9.93 -12.75 28.95
CA THR A 136 -9.30 -13.42 27.81
C THR A 136 -8.20 -12.55 27.22
N GLU A 137 -7.01 -13.13 27.08
CA GLU A 137 -5.90 -12.48 26.39
C GLU A 137 -5.78 -13.03 24.98
N ILE A 138 -5.58 -12.13 24.00
CA ILE A 138 -5.28 -12.54 22.63
C ILE A 138 -3.90 -13.22 22.64
N PRO A 139 -3.78 -14.48 22.17
CA PRO A 139 -2.52 -15.21 22.17
C PRO A 139 -1.41 -14.44 21.44
N GLY A 140 -0.20 -14.43 22.00
CA GLY A 140 0.93 -13.69 21.44
C GLY A 140 0.94 -12.18 21.75
N GLY A 141 0.12 -11.73 22.70
CA GLY A 141 0.15 -10.35 23.20
C GLY A 141 -0.07 -9.32 22.11
N THR A 142 0.78 -8.28 22.06
CA THR A 142 0.68 -7.22 21.06
C THR A 142 0.84 -7.77 19.63
N TYR A 143 1.77 -8.70 19.38
CA TYR A 143 1.92 -9.30 18.04
C TYR A 143 0.67 -10.04 17.59
N GLY A 144 -0.03 -10.70 18.52
CA GLY A 144 -1.32 -11.34 18.28
C GLY A 144 -2.44 -10.35 17.98
N LYS A 145 -2.53 -9.25 18.76
CA LYS A 145 -3.48 -8.16 18.50
C LYS A 145 -3.26 -7.53 17.12
N VAL A 146 -2.00 -7.31 16.73
CA VAL A 146 -1.65 -6.79 15.40
C VAL A 146 -1.97 -7.80 14.31
N ALA A 147 -1.60 -9.06 14.50
CA ALA A 147 -1.92 -10.13 13.56
C ALA A 147 -3.43 -10.22 13.32
N LEU A 148 -4.24 -10.08 14.38
CA LEU A 148 -5.68 -10.05 14.26
C LEU A 148 -6.18 -8.78 13.55
N ALA A 149 -5.80 -7.58 14.02
CA ALA A 149 -6.32 -6.33 13.47
C ALA A 149 -5.89 -6.10 12.01
N LEU A 150 -4.59 -6.16 11.75
CA LEU A 150 -4.00 -5.96 10.42
C LEU A 150 -4.30 -7.14 9.51
N GLY A 151 -4.30 -8.36 10.05
CA GLY A 151 -4.58 -9.58 9.31
C GLY A 151 -6.04 -9.69 8.87
N LEU A 152 -7.02 -9.27 9.68
CA LEU A 152 -8.43 -9.24 9.27
C LEU A 152 -8.67 -8.29 8.09
N VAL A 153 -8.06 -7.11 8.12
CA VAL A 153 -8.19 -6.15 7.01
C VAL A 153 -7.49 -6.71 5.77
N SER A 154 -6.23 -7.12 5.90
CA SER A 154 -5.44 -7.61 4.77
C SER A 154 -5.99 -8.90 4.14
N ALA A 155 -6.57 -9.80 4.93
CA ALA A 155 -7.22 -11.01 4.43
C ALA A 155 -8.32 -10.71 3.42
N ALA A 156 -9.09 -9.63 3.61
CA ALA A 156 -10.13 -9.25 2.66
C ALA A 156 -9.54 -8.78 1.31
N TYR A 157 -8.46 -8.00 1.33
CA TYR A 157 -7.74 -7.57 0.12
C TYR A 157 -7.01 -8.73 -0.58
N MET A 158 -6.36 -9.59 0.20
CA MET A 158 -5.68 -10.78 -0.30
C MET A 158 -6.66 -11.80 -0.87
N ALA A 159 -7.83 -11.99 -0.24
CA ALA A 159 -8.85 -12.89 -0.74
C ALA A 159 -9.33 -12.48 -2.14
N GLU A 160 -9.56 -11.19 -2.34
CA GLU A 160 -9.98 -10.64 -3.63
C GLU A 160 -8.86 -10.76 -4.67
N THR A 161 -7.62 -10.51 -4.26
CA THR A 161 -6.43 -10.66 -5.12
C THR A 161 -6.26 -12.10 -5.58
N ILE A 162 -6.35 -13.07 -4.66
CA ILE A 162 -6.25 -14.50 -4.96
C ILE A 162 -7.38 -14.93 -5.89
N ARG A 163 -8.62 -14.54 -5.57
CA ARG A 163 -9.80 -14.83 -6.39
C ARG A 163 -9.65 -14.28 -7.81
N ALA A 164 -9.24 -13.02 -7.93
CA ALA A 164 -9.04 -12.35 -9.21
C ALA A 164 -7.91 -13.01 -10.01
N GLY A 165 -6.80 -13.39 -9.37
CA GLY A 165 -5.69 -14.06 -10.05
C GLY A 165 -6.05 -15.46 -10.56
N ILE A 166 -6.88 -16.22 -9.83
CA ILE A 166 -7.42 -17.49 -10.32
C ILE A 166 -8.34 -17.28 -11.53
N GLN A 167 -9.21 -16.26 -11.47
CA GLN A 167 -10.13 -15.94 -12.58
C GLN A 167 -9.44 -15.32 -13.80
N ALA A 168 -8.25 -14.74 -13.62
CA ALA A 168 -7.46 -14.17 -14.71
C ALA A 168 -6.82 -15.22 -15.62
N VAL A 169 -6.71 -16.47 -15.17
CA VAL A 169 -6.22 -17.57 -16.01
C VAL A 169 -7.22 -17.80 -17.17
N PRO A 170 -6.77 -17.83 -18.44
CA PRO A 170 -7.68 -18.00 -19.58
C PRO A 170 -8.53 -19.27 -19.46
N LYS A 171 -9.85 -19.14 -19.66
CA LYS A 171 -10.79 -20.27 -19.54
C LYS A 171 -10.43 -21.46 -20.44
N GLY A 172 -9.84 -21.18 -21.62
CA GLY A 172 -9.33 -22.19 -22.54
C GLY A 172 -8.30 -23.15 -21.93
N GLN A 173 -7.55 -22.74 -20.89
CA GLN A 173 -6.63 -23.63 -20.17
C GLN A 173 -7.38 -24.75 -19.45
N MET A 174 -8.50 -24.41 -18.81
CA MET A 174 -9.36 -25.40 -18.16
C MET A 174 -10.04 -26.30 -19.20
N GLU A 175 -10.58 -25.71 -20.27
CA GLU A 175 -11.25 -26.45 -21.34
C GLU A 175 -10.29 -27.45 -22.02
N ALA A 176 -9.08 -27.01 -22.40
CA ALA A 176 -8.05 -27.85 -22.99
C ALA A 176 -7.61 -28.99 -22.06
N ALA A 177 -7.38 -28.70 -20.78
CA ALA A 177 -7.03 -29.73 -19.80
C ALA A 177 -8.13 -30.79 -19.66
N ARG A 178 -9.40 -30.38 -19.64
CA ARG A 178 -10.55 -31.29 -19.59
C ARG A 178 -10.67 -32.12 -20.87
N SER A 179 -10.40 -31.55 -22.05
CA SER A 179 -10.35 -32.29 -23.33
C SER A 179 -9.23 -33.33 -23.38
N LEU A 180 -8.12 -33.09 -22.68
CA LEU A 180 -7.01 -34.05 -22.53
C LEU A 180 -7.25 -35.10 -21.42
N GLY A 181 -8.48 -35.17 -20.88
CA GLY A 181 -8.87 -36.19 -19.89
C GLY A 181 -8.53 -35.87 -18.44
N PHE A 182 -8.08 -34.66 -18.12
CA PHE A 182 -7.82 -34.28 -16.72
C PHE A 182 -9.13 -34.13 -15.95
N SER A 183 -9.18 -34.58 -14.69
CA SER A 183 -10.27 -34.22 -13.77
C SER A 183 -10.22 -32.71 -13.47
N HIS A 184 -11.35 -32.08 -13.10
CA HIS A 184 -11.35 -30.65 -12.72
C HIS A 184 -10.34 -30.34 -11.62
N ALA A 185 -10.27 -31.19 -10.58
CA ALA A 185 -9.30 -31.04 -9.50
C ALA A 185 -7.85 -31.16 -10.00
N ARG A 186 -7.57 -32.15 -10.86
CA ARG A 186 -6.23 -32.33 -11.44
C ARG A 186 -5.85 -31.12 -12.31
N ALA A 187 -6.73 -30.66 -13.18
CA ALA A 187 -6.52 -29.47 -14.01
C ALA A 187 -6.30 -28.21 -13.15
N MET A 188 -7.09 -28.03 -12.09
CA MET A 188 -6.94 -26.91 -11.16
C MET A 188 -5.56 -26.89 -10.51
N VAL A 189 -5.12 -28.01 -9.93
CA VAL A 189 -3.85 -28.09 -9.20
C VAL A 189 -2.64 -28.06 -10.12
N SER A 190 -2.69 -28.74 -11.26
CA SER A 190 -1.51 -28.91 -12.13
C SER A 190 -1.33 -27.80 -13.16
N ILE A 191 -2.39 -27.09 -13.53
CA ILE A 191 -2.35 -26.13 -14.64
C ILE A 191 -2.79 -24.73 -14.18
N ILE A 192 -3.97 -24.62 -13.56
CA ILE A 192 -4.55 -23.31 -13.23
C ILE A 192 -3.85 -22.64 -12.05
N ILE A 193 -3.70 -23.33 -10.92
CA ILE A 193 -3.08 -22.77 -9.71
C ILE A 193 -1.65 -22.29 -9.96
N PRO A 194 -0.77 -23.05 -10.65
CA PRO A 194 0.59 -22.57 -10.95
C PRO A 194 0.61 -21.30 -11.80
N GLN A 195 -0.34 -21.15 -12.73
CA GLN A 195 -0.48 -19.93 -13.54
C GLN A 195 -1.03 -18.77 -12.69
N ALA A 196 -2.09 -19.01 -11.92
CA ALA A 196 -2.67 -18.04 -11.01
C ALA A 196 -1.64 -17.52 -10.00
N PHE A 197 -0.77 -18.40 -9.49
CA PHE A 197 0.29 -18.02 -8.54
C PHE A 197 1.21 -16.93 -9.10
N ARG A 198 1.58 -17.03 -10.39
CA ARG A 198 2.40 -16.01 -11.07
C ARG A 198 1.67 -14.67 -11.22
N ILE A 199 0.34 -14.71 -11.34
CA ILE A 199 -0.51 -13.52 -11.44
C ILE A 199 -0.68 -12.84 -10.06
N VAL A 200 -0.81 -13.61 -8.97
CA VAL A 200 -1.09 -13.07 -7.63
C VAL A 200 0.14 -12.61 -6.87
N ILE A 201 1.34 -13.15 -7.14
CA ILE A 201 2.57 -12.78 -6.41
C ILE A 201 2.84 -11.26 -6.45
N PRO A 202 2.84 -10.58 -7.62
CA PRO A 202 3.10 -9.15 -7.66
C PRO A 202 2.12 -8.32 -6.80
N PRO A 203 0.78 -8.45 -6.92
CA PRO A 203 -0.14 -7.70 -6.09
C PRO A 203 -0.08 -8.09 -4.61
N LEU A 204 0.17 -9.36 -4.25
CA LEU A 204 0.39 -9.74 -2.84
C LEU A 204 1.66 -9.11 -2.26
N THR A 205 2.71 -8.94 -3.07
CA THR A 205 3.93 -8.23 -2.63
C THR A 205 3.66 -6.73 -2.46
N ASN A 206 2.82 -6.14 -3.32
CA ASN A 206 2.36 -4.77 -3.13
C ASN A 206 1.51 -4.63 -1.85
N GLU A 207 0.68 -5.62 -1.54
CA GLU A 207 -0.07 -5.68 -0.28
C GLU A 207 0.88 -5.69 0.92
N LEU A 208 1.97 -6.46 0.90
CA LEU A 208 2.98 -6.43 1.97
C LEU A 208 3.58 -5.02 2.18
N VAL A 209 3.82 -4.27 1.10
CA VAL A 209 4.30 -2.87 1.18
C VAL A 209 3.25 -1.95 1.81
N LEU A 210 1.97 -2.18 1.53
CA LEU A 210 0.87 -1.45 2.16
C LEU A 210 0.77 -1.78 3.65
N LEU A 211 0.82 -3.06 4.02
CA LEU A 211 0.80 -3.48 5.42
C LEU A 211 1.99 -2.96 6.22
N PHE A 212 3.16 -2.82 5.58
CA PHE A 212 4.32 -2.21 6.23
C PHE A 212 4.06 -0.77 6.64
N LYS A 213 3.26 -0.02 5.86
CA LYS A 213 2.84 1.34 6.22
C LYS A 213 1.70 1.32 7.23
N ASP A 214 0.70 0.46 7.01
CA ASP A 214 -0.46 0.34 7.90
C ASP A 214 -0.12 -0.22 9.28
N SER A 215 1.06 -0.82 9.46
CA SER A 215 1.58 -1.14 10.79
C SER A 215 1.73 0.10 11.68
N SER A 216 1.72 1.32 11.13
CA SER A 216 1.65 2.55 11.94
C SER A 216 0.40 2.62 12.82
N LEU A 217 -0.67 1.90 12.45
CA LEU A 217 -1.93 1.88 13.22
C LEU A 217 -1.80 1.15 14.56
N VAL A 218 -0.70 0.43 14.79
CA VAL A 218 -0.37 -0.20 16.09
C VAL A 218 -0.35 0.83 17.23
N LEU A 219 -0.11 2.10 16.93
CA LEU A 219 -0.14 3.17 17.93
C LEU A 219 -1.46 3.25 18.71
N PHE A 220 -2.57 2.74 18.15
CA PHE A 220 -3.89 2.68 18.78
C PHE A 220 -4.13 1.46 19.70
N LEU A 221 -3.19 0.51 19.78
CA LEU A 221 -3.33 -0.71 20.60
C LEU A 221 -2.82 -0.57 22.04
N GLY A 222 -2.42 0.64 22.46
CA GLY A 222 -1.93 0.86 23.82
C GLY A 222 -0.64 0.09 24.14
N VAL A 223 0.31 0.09 23.20
CA VAL A 223 1.57 -0.68 23.32
C VAL A 223 2.55 -0.06 24.31
N THR A 224 3.38 -0.91 24.92
CA THR A 224 4.47 -0.53 25.85
C THR A 224 5.67 0.10 25.13
N LEU A 225 6.69 0.54 25.88
CA LEU A 225 7.89 1.19 25.31
C LEU A 225 8.63 0.27 24.32
N GLU A 226 8.80 -1.00 24.68
CA GLU A 226 9.54 -2.00 23.90
C GLU A 226 8.78 -2.50 22.66
N GLU A 227 7.48 -2.22 22.59
CA GLU A 227 6.55 -2.64 21.55
C GLU A 227 6.23 -1.50 20.57
N ARG A 228 6.93 -0.37 20.68
CA ARG A 228 6.75 0.75 19.75
C ARG A 228 7.22 0.34 18.37
N GLU A 229 6.39 0.62 17.38
CA GLU A 229 6.80 0.67 15.99
C GLU A 229 7.25 2.09 15.60
N LEU A 230 7.82 2.26 14.41
CA LEU A 230 8.39 3.52 13.92
C LEU A 230 7.53 4.77 14.17
N THR A 231 6.23 4.72 13.86
CA THR A 231 5.35 5.90 13.98
C THR A 231 5.14 6.29 15.43
N LYS A 232 4.81 5.33 16.30
CA LYS A 232 4.65 5.58 17.74
C LYS A 232 5.95 6.02 18.38
N PHE A 233 7.07 5.39 18.02
CA PHE A 233 8.40 5.79 18.50
C PHE A 233 8.72 7.25 18.16
N GLY A 234 8.55 7.62 16.88
CA GLY A 234 8.79 8.99 16.43
C GLY A 234 7.84 10.00 17.08
N ARG A 235 6.55 9.67 17.21
CA ARG A 235 5.55 10.54 17.84
C ARG A 235 5.84 10.75 19.34
N ASP A 236 6.14 9.68 20.06
CA ASP A 236 6.38 9.76 21.51
C ASP A 236 7.64 10.57 21.81
N LEU A 237 8.74 10.34 21.07
CA LEU A 237 9.96 11.14 21.22
C LEU A 237 9.76 12.60 20.79
N ALA A 238 8.99 12.85 19.73
CA ALA A 238 8.72 14.22 19.28
C ALA A 238 7.93 15.01 20.33
N SER A 239 6.98 14.35 20.99
CA SER A 239 6.24 14.94 22.11
C SER A 239 7.13 15.21 23.32
N GLN A 240 8.09 14.32 23.61
CA GLN A 240 8.99 14.48 24.77
C GLN A 240 10.05 15.56 24.54
N THR A 241 10.54 15.69 23.32
CA THR A 241 11.62 16.63 22.96
C THR A 241 11.11 17.97 22.43
N ALA A 242 9.79 18.11 22.24
CA ALA A 242 9.16 19.24 21.55
C ALA A 242 9.80 19.51 20.17
N ASN A 243 10.23 18.45 19.49
CA ASN A 243 10.96 18.51 18.24
C ASN A 243 10.48 17.43 17.27
N SER A 244 10.31 17.75 15.99
CA SER A 244 9.77 16.82 14.99
C SER A 244 10.83 15.96 14.27
N THR A 245 12.11 16.11 14.60
CA THR A 245 13.21 15.27 14.07
C THR A 245 12.92 13.76 14.21
N PRO A 246 12.43 13.22 15.34
CA PRO A 246 12.15 11.79 15.46
C PRO A 246 11.09 11.29 14.47
N ILE A 247 10.10 12.12 14.13
CA ILE A 247 9.08 11.79 13.12
C ILE A 247 9.71 11.73 11.72
N LEU A 248 10.61 12.68 11.40
CA LEU A 248 11.34 12.64 10.13
C LEU A 248 12.18 11.36 10.02
N VAL A 249 12.92 11.01 11.06
CA VAL A 249 13.75 9.79 11.09
C VAL A 249 12.88 8.54 10.92
N ALA A 250 11.74 8.46 11.60
CA ALA A 250 10.78 7.36 11.42
C ALA A 250 10.30 7.28 9.95
N GLY A 251 9.95 8.41 9.33
CA GLY A 251 9.57 8.48 7.92
C GLY A 251 10.69 8.02 6.98
N LEU A 252 11.94 8.40 7.24
CA LEU A 252 13.11 7.94 6.48
C LEU A 252 13.31 6.43 6.64
N CYS A 253 13.07 5.86 7.82
CA CYS A 253 13.12 4.40 8.03
C CYS A 253 12.00 3.67 7.27
N TYR A 254 10.80 4.25 7.17
CA TYR A 254 9.78 3.72 6.26
C TYR A 254 10.24 3.71 4.81
N LEU A 255 10.86 4.80 4.33
CA LEU A 255 11.40 4.87 2.97
C LEU A 255 12.55 3.88 2.74
N LEU A 256 13.41 3.70 3.74
CA LEU A 256 14.53 2.74 3.71
C LEU A 256 14.05 1.33 3.36
N VAL A 257 12.86 0.93 3.84
CA VAL A 257 12.29 -0.40 3.56
C VAL A 257 11.38 -0.38 2.32
N THR A 258 10.50 0.62 2.22
CA THR A 258 9.47 0.65 1.16
C THR A 258 10.03 0.90 -0.24
N ILE A 259 11.12 1.66 -0.39
CA ILE A 259 11.76 1.90 -1.70
C ILE A 259 12.35 0.59 -2.25
N PRO A 260 13.22 -0.15 -1.53
CA PRO A 260 13.69 -1.47 -1.97
C PRO A 260 12.56 -2.44 -2.28
N LEU A 261 11.54 -2.54 -1.42
CA LEU A 261 10.39 -3.40 -1.68
C LEU A 261 9.63 -2.97 -2.95
N GLY A 262 9.50 -1.67 -3.20
CA GLY A 262 8.90 -1.15 -4.43
C GLY A 262 9.66 -1.56 -5.69
N PHE A 263 11.00 -1.62 -5.65
CA PHE A 263 11.79 -2.18 -6.74
C PHE A 263 11.54 -3.68 -6.94
N VAL A 264 11.41 -4.44 -5.85
CA VAL A 264 11.05 -5.87 -5.91
C VAL A 264 9.69 -6.07 -6.58
N VAL A 265 8.67 -5.29 -6.19
CA VAL A 265 7.32 -5.33 -6.78
C VAL A 265 7.39 -5.09 -8.30
N ARG A 266 8.04 -4.02 -8.75
CA ARG A 266 8.18 -3.69 -10.18
C ARG A 266 8.87 -4.80 -10.98
N ARG A 267 9.87 -5.45 -10.38
CA ARG A 267 10.57 -6.57 -11.01
C ARG A 267 9.67 -7.80 -11.13
N LEU A 268 8.83 -8.08 -10.13
CA LEU A 268 7.85 -9.17 -10.17
C LEU A 268 6.75 -8.90 -11.20
N GLU A 269 6.25 -7.66 -11.30
CA GLU A 269 5.26 -7.25 -12.30
C GLU A 269 5.77 -7.44 -13.73
N THR A 270 7.01 -7.01 -14.00
CA THR A 270 7.64 -7.16 -15.32
C THR A 270 7.73 -8.63 -15.73
N LYS A 271 8.18 -9.50 -14.82
CA LYS A 271 8.28 -10.95 -15.07
C LYS A 271 6.91 -11.62 -15.26
N ALA A 272 5.90 -11.20 -14.51
CA ALA A 272 4.55 -11.75 -14.65
C ALA A 272 3.92 -11.36 -16.00
N GLY A 273 4.17 -10.13 -16.48
CA GLY A 273 3.70 -9.65 -17.79
C GLY A 273 4.34 -10.35 -18.99
N GLU A 274 5.59 -10.78 -18.88
CA GLU A 274 6.28 -11.57 -19.91
C GLU A 274 5.74 -13.01 -20.00
N ALA A 275 5.36 -13.62 -18.88
CA ALA A 275 4.88 -15.01 -18.82
C ALA A 275 3.41 -15.20 -19.25
N THR A 276 2.66 -14.11 -19.41
CA THR A 276 1.22 -14.14 -19.79
C THR A 276 1.01 -13.87 -21.28
N LYS A 277 2.08 -13.50 -22.02
CA LYS A 277 2.09 -13.35 -23.48
C LYS A 277 2.48 -14.67 -24.14
#